data_AF-A0A924CAK1-F1
#
_entry.id   AF-A0A924CAK1-F1
#
_cell.length_a   1.000
_cell.length_b   1.000
_cell.length_c   1.000
_cell.angle_alpha   90.00
_cell.angle_beta   90.00
_cell.angle_gamma   90.00
#
_symmetry.space_group_name_H-M   'P 1'
#
loop_
_entity.id
_entity.type
_entity.pdbx_description
1 polymer ?
#
loop_
_entity_poly.entity_id
_entity_poly.type
_entity_poly.pdbx_seq_one_letter_code
_entity_poly.pdbx_strand_id
1 'polypeptide(L)' 'MKYQSGQTVTVLDTEYKPAGNAVICNYQEGSNKYEVDFTYPGNQTTDKISVPEERLILLSERGH' A
#
# COMPACT_ATOMS: atom_id res chain seq x y z
N MET A 1 6.04 -10.35 -8.82
CA MET A 1 5.31 -9.73 -7.70
C MET A 1 6.31 -8.91 -6.91
N LYS A 2 6.07 -7.60 -6.78
CA LYS A 2 7.02 -6.63 -6.19
C LYS A 2 6.83 -6.49 -4.67
N TYR A 3 5.61 -6.79 -4.21
CA TYR A 3 5.21 -6.82 -2.80
C TYR A 3 4.66 -8.20 -2.44
N GLN A 4 4.84 -8.58 -1.18
CA GLN A 4 4.38 -9.81 -0.57
C GLN A 4 3.27 -9.50 0.44
N SER A 5 2.34 -10.44 0.60
CA SER A 5 1.30 -10.37 1.62
C SER A 5 1.90 -10.27 3.02
N GLY A 6 1.32 -9.41 3.86
CA GLY A 6 1.83 -9.05 5.18
C GLY A 6 2.90 -7.95 5.19
N GLN A 7 3.42 -7.51 4.03
CA GLN A 7 4.36 -6.38 4.00
C GLN A 7 3.65 -5.06 4.23
N THR A 8 4.25 -4.20 5.06
CA THR A 8 3.81 -2.82 5.22
C THR A 8 4.40 -1.95 4.12
N VAL A 9 3.53 -1.22 3.43
CA VAL A 9 3.85 -0.31 2.34
C VAL A 9 3.28 1.07 2.63
N THR A 10 3.85 2.09 2.01
CA THR A 10 3.25 3.42 1.97
C THR A 10 2.38 3.53 0.73
N VAL A 11 1.12 3.91 0.91
CA VAL A 11 0.20 4.23 -0.19
C VAL A 11 0.37 5.70 -0.53
N LEU A 12 0.51 5.97 -1.83
CA LEU A 12 0.58 7.32 -2.36
C LEU A 12 -0.79 7.83 -2.77
N ASP A 13 -1.06 9.12 -2.57
CA ASP A 13 -2.22 9.81 -3.12
C ASP A 13 -2.10 10.04 -4.65
N THR A 14 -3.15 10.57 -5.27
CA THR A 14 -3.18 11.03 -6.66
C THR A 14 -2.07 12.03 -7.01
N GLU A 15 -1.61 12.80 -6.02
CA GLU A 15 -0.44 13.68 -6.15
C GLU A 15 0.92 12.98 -5.91
N TYR A 16 0.95 11.65 -5.81
CA TYR A 16 2.15 10.86 -5.47
C TYR A 16 2.79 11.21 -4.11
N LYS A 17 1.99 11.77 -3.19
CA LYS A 17 2.40 12.08 -1.80
C LYS A 17 2.02 10.92 -0.87
N PRO A 18 2.80 10.66 0.20
CA PRO A 18 2.46 9.61 1.16
C PRO A 18 1.11 9.93 1.84
N ALA A 19 0.10 9.12 1.57
CA ALA A 19 -1.24 9.26 2.15
C ALA A 19 -1.35 8.53 3.49
N GLY A 20 -0.62 7.42 3.64
CA GLY A 20 -0.61 6.61 4.85
C GLY A 20 0.06 5.26 4.62
N ASN A 21 0.15 4.46 5.68
CA ASN A 21 0.64 3.09 5.61
C ASN A 21 -0.51 2.11 5.36
N ALA A 22 -0.18 1.03 4.67
CA ALA A 22 -1.08 -0.08 4.45
C ALA A 22 -0.34 -1.41 4.51
N VAL A 23 -1.08 -2.49 4.78
CA VAL A 23 -0.53 -3.84 4.76
C VAL A 23 -1.04 -4.55 3.51
N ILE A 24 -0.14 -5.15 2.74
CA ILE A 24 -0.50 -5.92 1.54
C ILE A 24 -1.28 -7.16 1.97
N CYS A 25 -2.49 -7.34 1.45
CA CYS A 25 -3.28 -8.54 1.65
C CYS A 25 -3.12 -9.50 0.48
N ASN A 26 -3.32 -9.00 -0.74
CA ASN A 26 -3.37 -9.83 -1.93
C ASN A 26 -2.93 -9.06 -3.19
N TYR A 27 -2.55 -9.79 -4.23
CA TYR A 27 -2.27 -9.22 -5.54
C TYR A 27 -3.34 -9.63 -6.55
N GLN A 28 -3.98 -8.65 -7.18
CA GLN A 28 -4.95 -8.88 -8.25
C GLN A 28 -4.25 -8.85 -9.61
N GLU A 29 -3.82 -10.03 -10.06
CA GLU A 29 -3.10 -10.22 -11.34
C GLU A 29 -3.89 -9.68 -12.54
N GLY A 30 -5.22 -9.80 -12.54
CA GLY A 30 -6.07 -9.32 -13.64
C GLY A 30 -6.14 -7.79 -13.78
N SER A 31 -5.62 -7.02 -12.82
CA SER A 31 -5.67 -5.54 -12.84
C SER A 31 -4.35 -4.87 -12.47
N ASN A 32 -3.28 -5.62 -12.22
CA ASN A 32 -2.00 -5.11 -11.71
C ASN A 32 -2.15 -4.19 -10.47
N LYS A 33 -3.07 -4.57 -9.58
CA LYS A 33 -3.36 -3.84 -8.33
C LYS A 33 -3.09 -4.74 -7.14
N TYR A 34 -2.66 -4.15 -6.04
CA TYR A 34 -2.59 -4.85 -4.77
C TYR A 34 -3.76 -4.43 -3.90
N GLU A 35 -4.39 -5.42 -3.28
CA GLU A 35 -5.34 -5.19 -2.21
C GLU A 35 -4.54 -4.96 -0.93
N VAL A 36 -4.81 -3.83 -0.28
CA VAL A 36 -4.13 -3.41 0.94
C VAL A 36 -5.15 -3.03 2.01
N ASP A 37 -4.82 -3.35 3.26
CA ASP A 37 -5.48 -2.81 4.44
C ASP A 37 -4.88 -1.43 4.74
N PHE A 38 -5.54 -0.37 4.27
CA PHE A 38 -5.10 1.01 4.42
C PHE A 38 -5.69 1.64 5.68
N THR A 39 -4.83 2.27 6.48
CA THR A 39 -5.26 2.99 7.68
C THR A 39 -5.20 4.49 7.41
N TYR A 40 -6.36 5.16 7.50
CA TYR A 40 -6.45 6.59 7.25
C TYR A 40 -5.79 7.38 8.40
N PRO A 41 -4.95 8.39 8.10
CA PRO A 41 -4.37 9.22 9.15
C PRO A 41 -5.49 9.97 9.89
N GLY A 42 -5.58 9.75 11.21
CA GLY A 42 -6.60 10.37 12.06
C GLY A 42 -7.89 9.56 12.21
N ASN A 43 -8.01 8.40 11.56
CA ASN A 43 -9.12 7.47 11.77
C ASN A 43 -8.57 6.09 12.16
N GLN A 44 -9.11 5.47 13.20
CA GLN A 44 -8.66 4.15 13.68
C GLN A 44 -9.21 2.99 12.86
N THR A 45 -9.96 3.27 11.80
CA THR A 45 -10.53 2.27 10.90
C THR A 45 -9.58 1.96 9.76
N THR A 46 -9.32 0.67 9.58
CA THR A 46 -8.62 0.13 8.42
C THR A 46 -9.64 -0.26 7.35
N ASP A 47 -9.41 0.15 6.11
CA ASP A 47 -10.26 -0.18 4.97
C ASP A 47 -9.47 -0.95 3.91
N LYS A 48 -10.10 -1.94 3.28
CA LYS A 48 -9.47 -2.73 2.22
C LYS A 48 -9.65 -2.04 0.89
N ILE A 49 -8.58 -1.43 0.40
CA ILE A 49 -8.57 -0.72 -0.88
C ILE A 49 -7.66 -1.41 -1.89
N SER A 50 -8.00 -1.28 -3.17
CA SER A 50 -7.16 -1.76 -4.28
C SER A 50 -6.33 -0.61 -4.84
N VAL A 51 -5.01 -0.70 -4.70
CA VAL A 51 -4.07 0.34 -5.10
C VAL A 51 -3.18 -0.19 -6.23
N PRO A 52 -2.98 0.57 -7.32
CA PRO A 52 -2.05 0.17 -8.39
C PRO A 52 -0.61 0.10 -7.86
N GLU A 53 0.20 -0.81 -8.41
CA GLU A 53 1.59 -1.02 -7.99
C GLU A 53 2.41 0.28 -7.92
N GLU A 54 2.21 1.18 -8.87
CA GLU A 54 2.94 2.46 -8.99
C GLU A 54 2.66 3.43 -7.84
N ARG A 55 1.54 3.27 -7.13
CA ARG A 55 1.18 4.08 -5.96
C ARG A 55 1.53 3.42 -4.64
N LEU A 56 2.28 2.32 -4.68
CA LEU A 56 2.80 1.66 -3.50
C LEU A 56 4.30 1.88 -3.44
N ILE A 57 4.78 2.24 -2.26
CA ILE A 57 6.21 2.34 -1.97
C ILE A 57 6.52 1.37 -0.84
N LEU A 58 7.49 0.47 -1.06
CA LEU A 58 8.01 -0.34 0.02
C LEU A 58 8.63 0.58 1.07
N LEU A 59 8.22 0.44 2.33
CA LEU A 59 8.98 0.97 3.46
C LEU A 59 10.27 0.14 3.57
N SER A 60 11.16 0.30 2.60
CA SER A 60 12.52 -0.20 2.74
C SER A 60 13.19 0.76 3.69
N GLU A 61 13.56 0.25 4.88
CA GLU A 61 14.49 0.93 5.75
C GLU A 61 15.69 1.35 4.89
N ARG A 62 15.87 2.65 4.68
CA ARG A 62 17.11 3.18 4.12
C ARG A 62 18.20 2.94 5.16
N GLY A 63 18.73 1.72 5.18
CA GLY A 63 19.99 1.39 5.80
C GLY A 63 21.09 1.44 4.75
N HIS A 64 21.70 2.61 4.57
CA HIS A 64 23.14 2.74 4.32
C HIS A 64 23.59 4.21 4.41
#